data_AF-A0A508T5Y1-F1
#
_entry.id   AF-A0A508T5Y1-F1
#
_cell.length_a   1.000
_cell.length_b   1.000
_cell.length_c   1.000
_cell.angle_alpha   90.00
_cell.angle_beta   90.00
_cell.angle_gamma   90.00
#
_symmetry.space_group_name_H-M   'P 1'
#
loop_
_entity.id
_entity.type
_entity.pdbx_description
1 polymer ?
#
loop_
_entity_poly.entity_id
_entity_poly.type
_entity_poly.pdbx_seq_one_letter_code
_entity_poly.pdbx_strand_id
1 'polypeptide(L)'
;MELFGTVIRGSKWDIKEIPVCWENLRPQDRKYADLVRKAVAETWETAAQGGVWFAKTWPSCTDGAPGLHVRVADEGAHTEVVGKYLDARPSGMTLNFSFNHWSTGCRGRREFCIRAVAVHEFGHALGFTHEQNRDDAPEQCRNEKASGSVGDYKVTKYDPNSIMNYCNPAWNGNGQLSPLDIAAVRTFYPS
;
A
#
# COMPACT_ATOMS: atom_id res chain seq x y z
N MET A 1 -25.59 -3.66 -9.03
CA MET A 1 -24.58 -2.61 -8.81
C MET A 1 -23.39 -3.31 -8.18
N GLU A 2 -22.24 -3.27 -8.84
CA GLU A 2 -21.13 -4.18 -8.55
C GLU A 2 -20.17 -3.63 -7.49
N LEU A 3 -19.29 -4.52 -7.02
CA LEU A 3 -18.57 -4.39 -5.76
C LEU A 3 -17.08 -4.82 -5.92
N PHE A 4 -16.09 -3.88 -5.88
CA PHE A 4 -14.61 -4.08 -6.01
C PHE A 4 -13.70 -3.19 -5.07
N GLY A 5 -13.04 -3.71 -4.00
CA GLY A 5 -12.11 -3.06 -2.99
C GLY A 5 -12.66 -2.80 -1.56
N THR A 6 -12.01 -3.14 -0.42
CA THR A 6 -12.52 -2.69 0.92
C THR A 6 -11.75 -1.46 1.43
N VAL A 7 -12.45 -0.32 1.60
CA VAL A 7 -11.82 1.00 1.84
C VAL A 7 -12.45 1.73 3.03
N ILE A 8 -11.77 2.76 3.52
CA ILE A 8 -12.42 3.86 4.27
C ILE A 8 -12.80 4.95 3.26
N ARG A 9 -14.09 5.15 2.99
CA ARG A 9 -14.59 6.08 1.97
C ARG A 9 -14.11 7.52 2.21
N GLY A 10 -14.08 7.94 3.47
CA GLY A 10 -13.58 9.25 3.89
C GLY A 10 -12.08 9.47 3.64
N SER A 11 -11.30 8.40 3.46
CA SER A 11 -9.86 8.46 3.25
C SER A 11 -9.43 8.74 1.79
N LYS A 12 -10.38 8.80 0.84
CA LYS A 12 -10.05 9.09 -0.56
C LYS A 12 -9.28 10.41 -0.69
N TRP A 13 -8.16 10.41 -1.41
CA TRP A 13 -7.46 11.63 -1.81
C TRP A 13 -8.33 12.48 -2.74
N ASP A 14 -8.43 13.78 -2.43
CA ASP A 14 -9.16 14.75 -3.25
C ASP A 14 -8.29 15.30 -4.41
N ILE A 15 -7.00 14.99 -4.40
CA ILE A 15 -6.00 15.29 -5.43
C ILE A 15 -5.68 14.03 -6.25
N LYS A 16 -5.35 14.21 -7.53
CA LYS A 16 -4.93 13.10 -8.39
C LYS A 16 -3.43 12.78 -8.29
N GLU A 17 -2.58 13.80 -8.20
CA GLU A 17 -1.14 13.63 -7.95
C GLU A 17 -0.89 13.71 -6.45
N ILE A 18 -0.58 12.58 -5.82
CA ILE A 18 -0.24 12.50 -4.40
C ILE A 18 1.26 12.79 -4.24
N PRO A 19 1.68 13.87 -3.56
CA PRO A 19 3.09 14.10 -3.27
C PRO A 19 3.64 12.97 -2.38
N VAL A 20 4.91 12.63 -2.55
CA VAL A 20 5.60 11.65 -1.71
C VAL A 20 7.00 12.17 -1.41
N CYS A 21 7.46 11.99 -0.18
CA CYS A 21 8.81 12.35 0.23
C CYS A 21 9.42 11.28 1.15
N TRP A 22 10.74 11.29 1.26
CA TRP A 22 11.49 10.40 2.13
C TRP A 22 12.01 11.13 3.37
N GLU A 23 11.71 10.61 4.56
CA GLU A 23 12.17 11.25 5.81
C GLU A 23 13.67 11.03 6.06
N ASN A 24 14.16 9.81 5.79
CA ASN A 24 15.49 9.37 6.19
C ASN A 24 16.22 8.50 5.13
N LEU A 25 15.83 8.61 3.84
CA LEU A 25 16.44 7.81 2.77
C LEU A 25 17.93 8.10 2.64
N ARG A 26 18.75 7.07 2.86
CA ARG A 26 20.21 7.16 2.78
C ARG A 26 20.71 6.91 1.36
N PRO A 27 21.87 7.45 0.93
CA PRO A 27 22.35 7.31 -0.44
C PRO A 27 22.46 5.87 -0.96
N GLN A 28 22.87 4.92 -0.12
CA GLN A 28 22.99 3.49 -0.45
C GLN A 28 21.64 2.79 -0.70
N ASP A 29 20.55 3.36 -0.17
CA ASP A 29 19.20 2.79 -0.25
C ASP A 29 18.42 3.31 -1.46
N ARG A 30 18.98 4.26 -2.23
CA ARG A 30 18.33 4.86 -3.43
C ARG A 30 17.83 3.82 -4.44
N LYS A 31 18.60 2.76 -4.68
CA LYS A 31 18.18 1.66 -5.58
C LYS A 31 16.89 0.96 -5.14
N TYR A 32 16.62 0.92 -3.83
CA TYR A 32 15.39 0.36 -3.28
C TYR A 32 14.25 1.38 -3.34
N ALA A 33 14.52 2.67 -3.12
CA ALA A 33 13.54 3.73 -3.37
C ALA A 33 13.08 3.78 -4.85
N ASP A 34 14.00 3.63 -5.80
CA ASP A 34 13.67 3.51 -7.23
C ASP A 34 12.86 2.25 -7.55
N LEU A 35 13.18 1.12 -6.90
CA LEU A 35 12.41 -0.12 -7.02
C LEU A 35 10.98 0.04 -6.48
N VAL A 36 10.80 0.70 -5.33
CA VAL A 36 9.49 1.05 -4.75
C VAL A 36 8.68 1.90 -5.74
N ARG A 37 9.24 3.04 -6.18
CA ARG A 37 8.56 3.95 -7.12
C ARG A 37 8.19 3.24 -8.43
N LYS A 38 9.09 2.40 -8.97
CA LYS A 38 8.82 1.59 -10.16
C LYS A 38 7.70 0.57 -9.93
N ALA A 39 7.71 -0.13 -8.79
CA ALA A 39 6.68 -1.11 -8.44
C ALA A 39 5.30 -0.48 -8.34
N VAL A 40 5.18 0.68 -7.71
CA VAL A 40 3.92 1.44 -7.56
C VAL A 40 3.41 1.91 -8.92
N ALA A 41 4.29 2.44 -9.78
CA ALA A 41 3.93 2.88 -11.13
C ALA A 41 3.43 1.72 -12.02
N GLU A 42 4.13 0.59 -12.01
CA GLU A 42 3.76 -0.62 -12.77
C GLU A 42 2.49 -1.31 -12.26
N THR A 43 2.03 -0.99 -11.05
CA THR A 43 0.85 -1.60 -10.42
C THR A 43 -0.29 -0.60 -10.28
N TRP A 44 -0.34 0.16 -9.19
CA TRP A 44 -1.46 1.03 -8.85
C TRP A 44 -1.67 2.16 -9.86
N GLU A 45 -0.63 2.87 -10.30
CA GLU A 45 -0.80 4.01 -11.23
C GLU A 45 -1.28 3.52 -12.61
N THR A 46 -0.67 2.43 -13.10
CA THR A 46 -1.09 1.75 -14.34
C THR A 46 -2.53 1.23 -14.23
N ALA A 47 -2.92 0.66 -13.09
CA ALA A 47 -4.27 0.17 -12.85
C ALA A 47 -5.30 1.31 -12.75
N ALA A 48 -4.94 2.44 -12.14
CA ALA A 48 -5.79 3.61 -11.93
C ALA A 48 -6.09 4.42 -13.20
N GLN A 49 -5.36 4.23 -14.30
CA GLN A 49 -5.63 4.84 -15.61
C GLN A 49 -5.79 6.39 -15.55
N GLY A 50 -5.03 7.07 -14.70
CA GLY A 50 -5.10 8.54 -14.54
C GLY A 50 -6.22 9.04 -13.60
N GLY A 51 -6.86 8.15 -12.85
CA GLY A 51 -7.71 8.53 -11.71
C GLY A 51 -6.90 9.02 -10.51
N VAL A 52 -5.73 8.43 -10.27
CA VAL A 52 -4.76 8.80 -9.23
C VAL A 52 -3.34 8.32 -9.61
N TRP A 53 -2.30 9.04 -9.17
CA TRP A 53 -0.89 8.68 -9.29
C TRP A 53 -0.07 9.31 -8.16
N PHE A 54 1.15 8.82 -7.93
CA PHE A 54 2.08 9.45 -7.01
C PHE A 54 3.04 10.37 -7.76
N ALA A 55 3.55 11.39 -7.09
CA ALA A 55 4.43 12.37 -7.73
C ALA A 55 5.65 11.71 -8.39
N LYS A 56 6.07 12.19 -9.56
CA LYS A 56 7.12 11.54 -10.36
C LYS A 56 8.48 11.47 -9.67
N THR A 57 8.76 12.39 -8.74
CA THR A 57 10.01 12.53 -8.00
C THR A 57 9.73 12.63 -6.51
N TRP A 58 10.39 11.81 -5.70
CA TRP A 58 10.21 11.80 -4.25
C TRP A 58 11.47 12.39 -3.58
N PRO A 59 11.48 13.68 -3.19
CA PRO A 59 12.61 14.32 -2.54
C PRO A 59 12.75 13.90 -1.07
N SER A 60 13.75 14.43 -0.37
CA SER A 60 13.72 14.45 1.11
C SER A 60 12.51 15.25 1.59
N CYS A 61 11.86 14.81 2.67
CA CYS A 61 10.79 15.59 3.29
C CYS A 61 11.32 16.91 3.85
N THR A 62 10.55 17.98 3.69
CA THR A 62 10.72 19.24 4.41
C THR A 62 9.68 19.34 5.51
N ASP A 63 9.90 20.22 6.49
CA ASP A 63 8.89 20.51 7.50
C ASP A 63 7.58 20.97 6.85
N GLY A 64 6.44 20.43 7.32
CA GLY A 64 5.12 20.66 6.73
C GLY A 64 4.94 20.25 5.26
N ALA A 65 5.80 19.42 4.67
CA ALA A 65 5.60 18.94 3.29
C ALA A 65 4.25 18.21 3.14
N PRO A 66 3.45 18.47 2.09
CA PRO A 66 2.21 17.75 1.85
C PRO A 66 2.48 16.32 1.34
N GLY A 67 1.44 15.51 1.38
CA GLY A 67 1.42 14.15 0.84
C GLY A 67 1.98 13.09 1.79
N LEU A 68 2.44 11.99 1.20
CA LEU A 68 2.89 10.79 1.89
C LEU A 68 4.37 10.90 2.34
N HIS A 69 4.60 10.84 3.65
CA HIS A 69 5.96 10.78 4.21
C HIS A 69 6.36 9.33 4.44
N VAL A 70 7.48 8.92 3.83
CA VAL A 70 7.97 7.53 3.89
C VAL A 70 9.27 7.45 4.68
N ARG A 71 9.25 6.67 5.78
CA ARG A 71 10.42 6.30 6.58
C ARG A 71 10.96 4.95 6.15
N VAL A 72 12.29 4.81 6.10
CA VAL A 72 12.97 3.51 5.98
C VAL A 72 13.43 3.06 7.36
N ALA A 73 12.99 1.89 7.81
CA ALA A 73 13.39 1.31 9.10
C ALA A 73 13.38 -0.22 9.09
N ASP A 74 14.15 -0.86 9.98
CA ASP A 74 14.32 -2.32 10.02
C ASP A 74 13.26 -3.03 10.89
N GLU A 75 12.01 -2.63 10.72
CA GLU A 75 10.85 -3.09 11.49
C GLU A 75 9.79 -3.71 10.55
N GLY A 76 8.58 -3.99 11.06
CA GLY A 76 7.46 -4.38 10.20
C GLY A 76 7.03 -3.19 9.32
N ALA A 77 6.89 -3.40 8.02
CA ALA A 77 6.29 -2.37 7.17
C ALA A 77 4.82 -2.16 7.52
N HIS A 78 4.37 -0.91 7.43
CA HIS A 78 3.01 -0.50 7.76
C HIS A 78 2.74 0.93 7.28
N THR A 79 1.45 1.29 7.21
CA THR A 79 0.98 2.68 7.26
C THR A 79 0.27 2.95 8.58
N GLU A 80 0.51 4.12 9.17
CA GLU A 80 -0.11 4.58 10.42
C GLU A 80 -1.65 4.72 10.34
N VAL A 81 -2.12 5.15 9.17
CA VAL A 81 -3.53 5.32 8.78
C VAL A 81 -3.64 5.11 7.27
N VAL A 82 -4.84 5.12 6.70
CA VAL A 82 -5.05 4.91 5.25
C VAL A 82 -5.43 6.19 4.52
N GLY A 83 -5.11 6.26 3.22
CA GLY A 83 -5.51 7.34 2.33
C GLY A 83 -5.00 8.73 2.74
N LYS A 84 -5.78 9.78 2.48
CA LYS A 84 -5.42 11.18 2.77
C LYS A 84 -5.21 11.52 4.25
N TYR A 85 -5.52 10.62 5.18
CA TYR A 85 -5.16 10.81 6.58
C TYR A 85 -3.65 10.67 6.84
N LEU A 86 -2.90 10.21 5.82
CA LEU A 86 -1.44 10.22 5.76
C LEU A 86 -0.84 11.58 5.36
N ASP A 87 -1.65 12.54 4.90
CA ASP A 87 -1.19 13.85 4.44
C ASP A 87 -0.39 14.58 5.52
N ALA A 88 0.86 14.93 5.20
CA ALA A 88 1.83 15.58 6.09
C ALA A 88 2.09 14.85 7.43
N ARG A 89 1.72 13.56 7.57
CA ARG A 89 1.93 12.78 8.80
C ARG A 89 3.37 12.28 8.88
N PRO A 90 4.16 12.65 9.91
CA PRO A 90 5.49 12.09 10.13
C PRO A 90 5.44 10.58 10.28
N SER A 91 6.34 9.88 9.60
CA SER A 91 6.42 8.43 9.48
C SER A 91 5.10 7.76 9.07
N GLY A 92 4.25 8.45 8.30
CA GLY A 92 2.94 7.96 7.87
C GLY A 92 2.99 6.59 7.19
N MET A 93 4.06 6.31 6.43
CA MET A 93 4.41 4.96 5.97
C MET A 93 5.83 4.59 6.41
N THR A 94 5.99 3.36 6.88
CA THR A 94 7.30 2.76 7.15
C THR A 94 7.56 1.60 6.21
N LEU A 95 8.69 1.61 5.50
CA LEU A 95 9.16 0.53 4.64
C LEU A 95 10.45 -0.09 5.17
N ASN A 96 10.57 -1.41 5.07
CA ASN A 96 11.79 -2.14 5.43
C ASN A 96 12.60 -2.52 4.18
N PHE A 97 13.85 -2.07 4.12
CA PHE A 97 14.79 -2.41 3.04
C PHE A 97 15.88 -3.41 3.46
N SER A 98 16.00 -3.75 4.74
CA SER A 98 17.05 -4.61 5.29
C SER A 98 16.57 -6.01 5.65
N PHE A 99 15.42 -6.13 6.32
CA PHE A 99 14.83 -7.37 6.83
C PHE A 99 15.74 -8.14 7.80
N ASN A 100 16.49 -7.45 8.68
CA ASN A 100 17.34 -8.17 9.65
C ASN A 100 16.53 -8.68 10.84
N HIS A 101 15.53 -7.91 11.29
CA HIS A 101 14.68 -8.25 12.43
C HIS A 101 13.28 -8.75 12.02
N TRP A 102 12.66 -8.13 11.01
CA TRP A 102 11.35 -8.52 10.50
C TRP A 102 11.45 -9.28 9.16
N SER A 103 10.58 -10.28 8.98
CA SER A 103 10.51 -11.16 7.79
C SER A 103 11.90 -11.62 7.30
N THR A 104 12.70 -12.21 8.18
CA THR A 104 14.15 -12.40 7.95
C THR A 104 14.52 -13.32 6.78
N GLY A 105 13.57 -14.10 6.26
CA GLY A 105 13.70 -14.84 5.00
C GLY A 105 13.79 -13.93 3.76
N CYS A 106 13.27 -12.71 3.84
CA CYS A 106 13.40 -11.70 2.79
C CYS A 106 14.84 -11.26 2.55
N ARG A 107 15.79 -11.49 3.46
CA ARG A 107 17.22 -11.17 3.24
C ARG A 107 17.78 -11.83 1.97
N GLY A 108 17.36 -13.07 1.67
CA GLY A 108 17.77 -13.80 0.47
C GLY A 108 16.99 -13.45 -0.81
N ARG A 109 15.90 -12.67 -0.70
CA ARG A 109 15.01 -12.29 -1.81
C ARG A 109 14.55 -10.83 -1.68
N ARG A 110 15.48 -9.96 -1.29
CA ARG A 110 15.22 -8.61 -0.76
C ARG A 110 14.43 -7.74 -1.74
N GLU A 111 14.84 -7.68 -3.01
CA GLU A 111 14.17 -6.86 -4.03
C GLU A 111 12.72 -7.32 -4.27
N PHE A 112 12.47 -8.64 -4.33
CA PHE A 112 11.11 -9.16 -4.38
C PHE A 112 10.28 -8.71 -3.17
N CYS A 113 10.83 -8.80 -1.95
CA CYS A 113 10.07 -8.41 -0.77
C CYS A 113 9.81 -6.90 -0.70
N ILE A 114 10.79 -6.07 -1.08
CA ILE A 114 10.60 -4.62 -1.17
C ILE A 114 9.49 -4.29 -2.17
N ARG A 115 9.48 -4.92 -3.36
CA ARG A 115 8.39 -4.78 -4.33
C ARG A 115 7.04 -5.17 -3.71
N ALA A 116 6.94 -6.39 -3.17
CA ALA A 116 5.65 -6.93 -2.73
C ALA A 116 5.08 -6.22 -1.50
N VAL A 117 5.93 -5.80 -0.57
CA VAL A 117 5.54 -4.96 0.56
C VAL A 117 5.15 -3.56 0.09
N ALA A 118 5.94 -2.91 -0.76
CA ALA A 118 5.62 -1.56 -1.23
C ALA A 118 4.28 -1.49 -1.96
N VAL A 119 3.94 -2.45 -2.83
CA VAL A 119 2.63 -2.43 -3.49
C VAL A 119 1.49 -2.62 -2.47
N HIS A 120 1.69 -3.42 -1.42
CA HIS A 120 0.72 -3.54 -0.31
C HIS A 120 0.55 -2.21 0.45
N GLU A 121 1.63 -1.63 0.98
CA GLU A 121 1.57 -0.36 1.75
C GLU A 121 1.04 0.81 0.91
N PHE A 122 1.35 0.87 -0.40
CA PHE A 122 0.78 1.88 -1.28
C PHE A 122 -0.70 1.65 -1.59
N GLY A 123 -1.22 0.42 -1.43
CA GLY A 123 -2.66 0.17 -1.38
C GLY A 123 -3.31 0.84 -0.17
N HIS A 124 -2.70 0.73 1.02
CA HIS A 124 -3.12 1.50 2.19
C HIS A 124 -3.00 3.01 1.96
N ALA A 125 -1.93 3.48 1.32
CA ALA A 125 -1.78 4.89 0.96
C ALA A 125 -2.88 5.40 0.00
N LEU A 126 -3.49 4.53 -0.80
CA LEU A 126 -4.65 4.88 -1.63
C LEU A 126 -6.01 4.77 -0.90
N GLY A 127 -6.04 4.26 0.33
CA GLY A 127 -7.27 4.13 1.14
C GLY A 127 -7.82 2.70 1.26
N PHE A 128 -7.17 1.72 0.63
CA PHE A 128 -7.54 0.30 0.78
C PHE A 128 -7.17 -0.21 2.17
N THR A 129 -8.04 -1.03 2.74
CA THR A 129 -7.85 -1.68 4.04
C THR A 129 -7.73 -3.19 3.83
N HIS A 130 -7.32 -3.91 4.87
CA HIS A 130 -7.10 -5.35 4.80
C HIS A 130 -8.36 -6.13 4.40
N GLU A 131 -8.23 -6.96 3.36
CA GLU A 131 -9.35 -7.76 2.85
C GLU A 131 -9.76 -8.87 3.84
N GLN A 132 -8.82 -9.34 4.70
CA GLN A 132 -9.15 -10.27 5.78
C GLN A 132 -9.96 -9.65 6.93
N ASN A 133 -10.06 -8.32 7.04
CA ASN A 133 -10.87 -7.66 8.06
C ASN A 133 -12.37 -7.65 7.73
N ARG A 134 -12.76 -8.17 6.57
CA ARG A 134 -14.15 -8.17 6.10
C ARG A 134 -14.98 -9.23 6.83
N ASP A 135 -16.20 -8.84 7.18
CA ASP A 135 -17.28 -9.71 7.67
C ASP A 135 -17.69 -10.83 6.68
N ASP A 136 -17.40 -10.69 5.38
CA ASP A 136 -17.61 -11.72 4.35
C ASP A 136 -16.35 -12.52 3.96
N ALA A 137 -15.22 -12.30 4.63
CA ALA A 137 -14.04 -13.16 4.53
C ALA A 137 -14.31 -14.57 5.13
N PRO A 138 -13.45 -15.58 4.88
CA PRO A 138 -13.47 -16.83 5.62
C PRO A 138 -13.22 -16.58 7.12
N GLU A 139 -13.95 -17.28 8.00
CA GLU A 139 -13.84 -17.07 9.45
C GLU A 139 -12.42 -17.34 9.98
N GLN A 140 -11.78 -18.41 9.53
CA GLN A 140 -10.38 -18.71 9.86
C GLN A 140 -9.44 -17.54 9.51
N CYS A 141 -9.67 -16.92 8.35
CA CYS A 141 -8.86 -15.80 7.87
C CYS A 141 -9.02 -14.56 8.75
N ARG A 142 -10.26 -14.22 9.15
CA ARG A 142 -10.51 -13.17 10.17
C ARG A 142 -9.81 -13.47 11.47
N ASN A 143 -10.05 -14.65 12.05
CA ASN A 143 -9.64 -14.98 13.41
C ASN A 143 -8.11 -15.05 13.56
N GLU A 144 -7.39 -15.50 12.52
CA GLU A 144 -5.93 -15.64 12.56
C GLU A 144 -5.14 -14.40 12.07
N LYS A 145 -5.73 -13.52 11.25
CA LYS A 145 -5.00 -12.49 10.49
C LYS A 145 -5.59 -11.07 10.56
N ALA A 146 -6.70 -10.85 11.26
CA ALA A 146 -7.29 -9.52 11.42
C ALA A 146 -6.29 -8.53 12.05
N SER A 147 -6.13 -7.35 11.44
CA SER A 147 -5.15 -6.33 11.85
C SER A 147 -5.40 -4.99 11.18
N GLY A 148 -5.02 -3.88 11.81
CA GLY A 148 -5.24 -2.54 11.24
C GLY A 148 -6.71 -2.13 11.16
N SER A 149 -7.03 -1.19 10.29
CA SER A 149 -8.39 -0.63 10.16
C SER A 149 -9.38 -1.54 9.42
N VAL A 150 -10.66 -1.49 9.82
CA VAL A 150 -11.77 -2.08 9.09
C VAL A 150 -12.36 -1.04 8.14
N GLY A 151 -12.51 -1.37 6.85
CA GLY A 151 -13.13 -0.48 5.87
C GLY A 151 -14.62 -0.26 6.11
N ASP A 152 -15.09 0.98 5.98
CA ASP A 152 -16.51 1.37 6.09
C ASP A 152 -17.29 1.15 4.78
N TYR A 153 -16.57 1.00 3.67
CA TYR A 153 -17.13 0.82 2.35
C TYR A 153 -16.50 -0.42 1.74
N LYS A 154 -17.25 -1.52 1.80
CA LYS A 154 -17.11 -2.58 0.80
C LYS A 154 -17.44 -1.95 -0.53
N VAL A 155 -16.38 -1.61 -1.23
CA VAL A 155 -16.44 -1.77 -2.66
C VAL A 155 -16.39 -3.31 -2.90
N THR A 156 -15.44 -4.18 -2.51
CA THR A 156 -15.33 -5.60 -3.00
C THR A 156 -16.51 -6.55 -2.67
N LYS A 157 -16.63 -7.63 -3.45
CA LYS A 157 -16.78 -9.00 -2.90
C LYS A 157 -15.41 -9.52 -2.44
N TYR A 158 -15.29 -10.09 -1.24
CA TYR A 158 -14.01 -10.59 -0.70
C TYR A 158 -13.11 -11.27 -1.75
N ASP A 159 -11.88 -10.78 -1.89
CA ASP A 159 -10.88 -11.34 -2.80
C ASP A 159 -9.79 -12.15 -2.07
N PRO A 160 -9.74 -13.49 -2.20
CA PRO A 160 -8.67 -14.30 -1.63
C PRO A 160 -7.30 -14.06 -2.26
N ASN A 161 -7.22 -13.45 -3.45
CA ASN A 161 -5.98 -13.20 -4.18
C ASN A 161 -5.54 -11.72 -4.18
N SER A 162 -6.25 -10.85 -3.45
CA SER A 162 -5.90 -9.44 -3.35
C SER A 162 -4.52 -9.28 -2.72
N ILE A 163 -3.76 -8.27 -3.17
CA ILE A 163 -2.51 -7.90 -2.51
C ILE A 163 -2.76 -7.41 -1.08
N MET A 164 -3.95 -6.90 -0.77
CA MET A 164 -4.38 -6.41 0.55
C MET A 164 -4.85 -7.54 1.50
N ASN A 165 -4.66 -8.81 1.13
CA ASN A 165 -5.14 -9.96 1.90
C ASN A 165 -3.99 -10.78 2.51
N TYR A 166 -3.90 -10.83 3.83
CA TYR A 166 -2.91 -11.67 4.53
C TYR A 166 -3.16 -13.18 4.43
N CYS A 167 -4.33 -13.59 3.94
CA CYS A 167 -4.68 -14.99 3.66
C CYS A 167 -4.43 -15.38 2.19
N ASN A 168 -3.83 -14.49 1.39
CA ASN A 168 -3.45 -14.79 0.02
C ASN A 168 -2.45 -15.94 -0.02
N PRO A 169 -2.70 -17.02 -0.79
CA PRO A 169 -1.78 -18.16 -0.89
C PRO A 169 -0.41 -17.77 -1.46
N ALA A 170 -0.34 -16.67 -2.23
CA ALA A 170 0.89 -15.98 -2.55
C ALA A 170 1.09 -14.80 -1.60
N TRP A 171 2.17 -14.82 -0.82
CA TRP A 171 2.49 -13.72 0.12
C TRP A 171 2.53 -12.37 -0.62
N ASN A 172 1.70 -11.43 -0.17
CA ASN A 172 1.41 -10.14 -0.79
C ASN A 172 1.17 -10.23 -2.32
N GLY A 173 0.42 -11.22 -2.79
CA GLY A 173 0.08 -11.40 -4.21
C GLY A 173 1.29 -11.54 -5.15
N ASN A 174 2.46 -11.95 -4.64
CA ASN A 174 3.75 -11.86 -5.32
C ASN A 174 4.15 -10.44 -5.79
N GLY A 175 3.60 -9.39 -5.17
CA GLY A 175 3.80 -8.00 -5.59
C GLY A 175 3.09 -7.64 -6.89
N GLN A 176 1.93 -8.25 -7.13
CA GLN A 176 1.02 -7.97 -8.23
C GLN A 176 -0.39 -7.71 -7.72
N LEU A 177 -1.15 -6.89 -8.45
CA LEU A 177 -2.56 -6.65 -8.18
C LEU A 177 -3.41 -7.78 -8.75
N SER A 178 -4.46 -8.17 -8.03
CA SER A 178 -5.50 -9.04 -8.57
C SER A 178 -6.39 -8.29 -9.59
N PRO A 179 -7.21 -9.00 -10.38
CA PRO A 179 -8.24 -8.37 -11.19
C PRO A 179 -9.24 -7.51 -10.38
N LEU A 180 -9.49 -7.88 -9.11
CA LEU A 180 -10.41 -7.17 -8.23
C LEU A 180 -9.74 -5.94 -7.58
N ASP A 181 -8.44 -6.00 -7.26
CA ASP A 181 -7.64 -4.82 -6.88
C ASP A 181 -7.64 -3.75 -8.00
N ILE A 182 -7.50 -4.20 -9.26
CA ILE A 182 -7.52 -3.32 -10.44
C ILE A 182 -8.91 -2.70 -10.64
N ALA A 183 -9.98 -3.49 -10.53
CA ALA A 183 -11.35 -2.99 -10.59
C ALA A 183 -11.62 -2.01 -9.44
N ALA A 184 -11.01 -2.23 -8.27
CA ALA A 184 -11.17 -1.41 -7.09
C ALA A 184 -10.58 -0.01 -7.23
N VAL A 185 -9.32 0.10 -7.65
CA VAL A 185 -8.68 1.42 -7.81
C VAL A 185 -9.38 2.26 -8.87
N ARG A 186 -9.86 1.65 -9.97
CA ARG A 186 -10.65 2.35 -11.00
C ARG A 186 -12.02 2.83 -10.51
N THR A 187 -12.65 2.06 -9.61
CA THR A 187 -13.95 2.43 -9.03
C THR A 187 -13.80 3.53 -7.98
N PHE A 188 -12.75 3.45 -7.16
CA PHE A 188 -12.51 4.43 -6.09
C PHE A 188 -11.90 5.73 -6.62
N TYR A 189 -11.00 5.64 -7.60
CA TYR A 189 -10.39 6.76 -8.34
C TYR A 189 -10.72 6.65 -9.84
N PRO A 190 -11.89 7.13 -10.28
CA PRO A 190 -12.21 7.24 -11.71
C PRO A 190 -11.36 8.34 -12.37
N SER A 191 -11.02 8.11 -13.65
CA SER A 191 -10.32 9.04 -14.54
C SER A 191 -11.13 10.31 -14.83
#